data_AF-I7LCX9-F1
#
_entry.id   AF-I7LCX9-F1
#
_cell.length_a   1.000
_cell.length_b   1.000
_cell.length_c   1.000
_cell.angle_alpha   90.00
_cell.angle_beta   90.00
_cell.angle_gamma   90.00
#
_symmetry.space_group_name_H-M   'P 1'
#
loop_
_entity.id
_entity.type
_entity.pdbx_description
1 polymer ?
#
loop_
_entity_poly.entity_id
_entity_poly.type
_entity_poly.pdbx_seq_one_letter_code
_entity_poly.pdbx_strand_id
1 'polypeptide(L)'
;MSKKSRSKKKQGGIYSVAVLIAAFFMIWLKSGGDLPSTVNTLTNELTGNSADNVVSTAKTGNNSYGGLSKSDYQKLATIDFKSGQKGYMTVNHNRSTLIKSAWKSNYVIYSKLDRLNRTSSSNTAFLEKRNVANDSLRVRQFVEPTAWHYNRRNGEQIYNRGHLIAYSVSAGIDQNGKYNPKNQSGDQNNPKNLFTQSAFSNQKIQTIFESKVRNALRANKKVIYQATPIFRGDELMARGINLQAISTDGSLNFNVYLFNVQPGYVFDYNNGRAKRNRELSVTE
;
A
#
# COMPACT_ATOMS: atom_id res chain seq x y z
N MET A 1 -43.12 -34.67 -43.54
CA MET A 1 -43.14 -35.07 -42.11
C MET A 1 -41.71 -35.12 -41.59
N SER A 2 -41.32 -34.23 -40.67
CA SER A 2 -40.31 -34.49 -39.63
C SER A 2 -40.27 -33.32 -38.65
N LYS A 3 -40.20 -33.65 -37.36
CA LYS A 3 -40.62 -32.84 -36.20
C LYS A 3 -39.61 -31.76 -35.82
N LYS A 4 -40.08 -30.51 -35.68
CA LYS A 4 -39.41 -29.43 -34.93
C LYS A 4 -39.42 -29.78 -33.44
N SER A 5 -38.24 -29.91 -32.82
CA SER A 5 -38.11 -29.84 -31.36
C SER A 5 -37.69 -28.41 -30.97
N ARG A 6 -38.51 -27.77 -30.12
CA ARG A 6 -38.26 -26.46 -29.51
C ARG A 6 -37.51 -26.71 -28.21
N SER A 7 -36.28 -26.21 -28.10
CA SER A 7 -35.58 -26.07 -26.82
C SER A 7 -35.62 -24.61 -26.39
N LYS A 8 -36.34 -24.32 -25.28
CA LYS A 8 -36.34 -23.02 -24.61
C LYS A 8 -35.06 -22.91 -23.77
N LYS A 9 -34.15 -21.99 -24.11
CA LYS A 9 -33.14 -21.49 -23.16
C LYS A 9 -33.55 -20.11 -22.67
N LYS A 10 -33.84 -20.05 -21.36
CA LYS A 10 -34.17 -18.86 -20.58
C LYS A 10 -33.01 -17.85 -20.64
N GLN A 11 -33.32 -16.60 -21.00
CA GLN A 11 -32.55 -15.44 -20.55
C GLN A 11 -32.78 -15.28 -19.05
N GLY A 12 -31.72 -15.37 -18.26
CA GLY A 12 -31.71 -14.99 -16.84
C GLY A 12 -30.68 -13.88 -16.65
N GLY A 13 -31.17 -12.69 -16.31
CA GLY A 13 -30.38 -11.47 -16.22
C GLY A 13 -29.48 -11.42 -15.00
N ILE A 14 -28.30 -10.81 -15.18
CA ILE A 14 -27.38 -10.44 -14.11
C ILE A 14 -27.23 -8.91 -14.17
N TYR A 15 -28.31 -8.21 -13.85
CA TYR A 15 -28.34 -6.77 -13.65
C TYR A 15 -29.10 -6.49 -12.36
N SER A 16 -28.49 -6.71 -11.19
CA SER A 16 -29.17 -6.37 -9.91
C SER A 16 -28.31 -6.27 -8.65
N VAL A 17 -26.97 -6.16 -8.73
CA VAL A 17 -26.16 -5.86 -7.54
C VAL A 17 -25.36 -4.55 -7.66
N ALA A 18 -24.90 -4.20 -8.87
CA ALA A 18 -24.14 -2.96 -9.09
C ALA A 18 -25.00 -1.67 -9.06
N VAL A 19 -26.30 -1.76 -9.35
CA VAL A 19 -27.21 -0.60 -9.38
C VAL A 19 -27.73 -0.21 -7.98
N LEU A 20 -27.81 -1.17 -7.04
CA LEU A 20 -28.29 -0.91 -5.68
C LEU A 20 -27.26 -0.16 -4.81
N ILE A 21 -25.96 -0.36 -5.05
CA ILE A 21 -24.89 0.32 -4.31
C ILE A 21 -24.78 1.80 -4.75
N ALA A 22 -25.02 2.10 -6.03
CA ALA A 22 -25.02 3.47 -6.55
C ALA A 22 -26.25 4.28 -6.08
N ALA A 23 -27.40 3.64 -5.90
CA ALA A 23 -28.62 4.30 -5.41
C ALA A 23 -28.54 4.65 -3.90
N PHE A 24 -27.95 3.78 -3.07
CA PHE A 24 -27.77 4.07 -1.64
C PHE A 24 -26.75 5.18 -1.36
N PHE A 25 -25.70 5.30 -2.18
CA PHE A 25 -24.69 6.36 -2.02
C PHE A 25 -25.21 7.74 -2.42
N MET A 26 -26.14 7.82 -3.39
CA MET A 26 -26.76 9.09 -3.79
C MET A 26 -27.87 9.56 -2.85
N ILE A 27 -28.56 8.66 -2.13
CA ILE A 27 -29.57 9.05 -1.14
C ILE A 27 -28.92 9.58 0.14
N TRP A 28 -27.74 9.08 0.54
CA TRP A 28 -27.07 9.53 1.76
C TRP A 28 -26.39 10.91 1.64
N LEU A 29 -25.95 11.33 0.45
CA LEU A 29 -25.38 12.66 0.23
C LEU A 29 -26.42 13.80 0.28
N LYS A 30 -27.72 13.50 0.33
CA LYS A 30 -28.79 14.52 0.29
C LYS A 30 -29.51 14.77 1.62
N SER A 31 -29.16 14.07 2.70
CA SER A 31 -29.97 14.11 3.94
C SER A 31 -29.24 14.57 5.21
N GLY A 32 -27.92 14.84 5.19
CA GLY A 32 -27.22 15.52 6.29
C GLY A 32 -27.45 14.95 7.71
N GLY A 33 -27.58 13.62 7.87
CA GLY A 33 -27.86 12.99 9.15
C GLY A 33 -26.61 12.40 9.82
N ASP A 34 -26.45 12.65 11.11
CA ASP A 34 -25.34 12.14 11.94
C ASP A 34 -25.41 10.61 12.19
N LEU A 35 -24.24 9.97 12.30
CA LEU A 35 -24.10 8.54 12.60
C LEU A 35 -24.28 8.24 14.11
N PRO A 36 -25.01 7.17 14.49
CA PRO A 36 -25.13 6.75 15.87
C PRO A 36 -23.86 6.06 16.39
N SER A 37 -23.56 6.30 17.67
CA SER A 37 -22.33 5.99 18.42
C SER A 37 -22.09 4.50 18.74
N THR A 38 -22.78 3.57 18.09
CA THR A 38 -22.78 2.13 18.47
C THR A 38 -21.71 1.29 17.74
N VAL A 39 -20.85 1.89 16.92
CA VAL A 39 -19.85 1.17 16.09
C VAL A 39 -18.54 0.86 16.83
N ASN A 40 -18.30 1.45 18.01
CA ASN A 40 -17.03 1.27 18.73
C ASN A 40 -16.91 -0.04 19.52
N THR A 41 -17.99 -0.82 19.69
CA THR A 41 -17.98 -2.00 20.58
C THR A 41 -17.91 -3.35 19.82
N LEU A 42 -18.13 -3.37 18.50
CA LEU A 42 -18.20 -4.61 17.71
C LEU A 42 -16.92 -4.96 16.91
N THR A 43 -15.85 -4.17 17.03
CA THR A 43 -14.61 -4.37 16.26
C THR A 43 -13.56 -5.24 16.97
N ASN A 44 -13.80 -5.64 18.23
CA ASN A 44 -12.83 -6.41 19.01
C ASN A 44 -13.04 -7.94 18.97
N GLU A 45 -14.16 -8.46 18.46
CA GLU A 45 -14.49 -9.91 18.59
C GLU A 45 -14.44 -10.75 17.30
N LEU A 46 -13.92 -10.23 16.17
CA LEU A 46 -13.84 -11.00 14.91
C LEU A 46 -12.41 -11.19 14.38
N THR A 47 -11.40 -11.23 15.26
CA THR A 47 -10.03 -11.61 14.88
C THR A 47 -9.72 -13.07 15.25
N GLY A 48 -10.56 -13.99 14.77
CA GLY A 48 -10.27 -15.42 14.76
C GLY A 48 -9.74 -15.85 13.40
N ASN A 49 -8.42 -15.90 13.24
CA ASN A 49 -7.68 -16.96 12.52
C ASN A 49 -6.17 -16.63 12.40
N SER A 50 -5.40 -17.18 13.34
CA SER A 50 -4.12 -17.87 13.16
C SER A 50 -3.22 -17.41 11.99
N ALA A 51 -2.71 -16.19 12.08
CA ALA A 51 -1.33 -15.86 11.73
C ALA A 51 -0.83 -15.00 12.88
N ASP A 52 -0.13 -15.62 13.82
CA ASP A 52 0.35 -14.98 15.03
C ASP A 52 0.96 -13.62 14.74
N ASN A 53 0.65 -12.66 15.61
CA ASN A 53 1.19 -11.31 15.64
C ASN A 53 2.72 -11.34 15.78
N VAL A 54 3.45 -11.66 14.71
CA VAL A 54 4.93 -11.81 14.71
C VAL A 54 5.61 -10.55 15.26
N VAL A 55 4.95 -9.39 15.13
CA VAL A 55 5.35 -8.13 15.76
C VAL A 55 4.14 -7.50 16.48
N SER A 56 3.74 -8.08 17.62
CA SER A 56 2.71 -7.51 18.52
C SER A 56 3.19 -6.24 19.23
N THR A 57 4.46 -6.20 19.63
CA THR A 57 5.09 -5.01 20.24
C THR A 57 6.30 -4.61 19.41
N ALA A 58 6.14 -3.60 18.57
CA ALA A 58 7.27 -3.08 17.79
C ALA A 58 8.16 -2.18 18.65
N LYS A 59 9.46 -2.29 18.44
CA LYS A 59 10.44 -1.36 19.01
C LYS A 59 10.58 -0.16 18.08
N THR A 60 10.69 1.03 18.68
CA THR A 60 11.01 2.25 17.93
C THR A 60 12.44 2.18 17.42
N GLY A 61 12.65 2.50 16.14
CA GLY A 61 13.98 2.61 15.54
C GLY A 61 14.78 3.77 16.13
N ASN A 62 16.12 3.70 16.04
CA ASN A 62 17.06 4.64 16.67
C ASN A 62 17.16 6.03 15.99
N ASN A 63 16.18 6.40 15.17
CA ASN A 63 16.15 7.69 14.47
C ASN A 63 15.33 8.71 15.27
N SER A 64 15.62 10.00 15.10
CA SER A 64 14.90 11.09 15.78
C SER A 64 13.40 11.17 15.45
N TYR A 65 12.96 10.50 14.39
CA TYR A 65 11.56 10.38 13.97
C TYR A 65 10.94 8.99 14.22
N GLY A 66 11.68 8.08 14.87
CA GLY A 66 11.25 6.70 15.13
C GLY A 66 11.20 5.84 13.86
N GLY A 67 10.26 4.89 13.82
CA GLY A 67 10.06 3.98 12.70
C GLY A 67 10.42 2.53 13.02
N LEU A 68 10.41 1.68 11.99
CA LEU A 68 10.65 0.24 12.14
C LEU A 68 12.07 -0.06 12.68
N SER A 69 12.16 -0.82 13.78
CA SER A 69 13.45 -1.27 14.31
C SER A 69 14.13 -2.31 13.41
N LYS A 70 15.45 -2.46 13.53
CA LYS A 70 16.19 -3.53 12.84
C LYS A 70 15.70 -4.93 13.24
N SER A 71 15.36 -5.15 14.51
CA SER A 71 14.83 -6.45 14.95
C SER A 71 13.47 -6.76 14.33
N ASP A 72 12.59 -5.77 14.23
CA ASP A 72 11.26 -5.99 13.65
C ASP A 72 11.32 -6.12 12.13
N TYR A 73 12.26 -5.43 11.47
CA TYR A 73 12.59 -5.69 10.07
C TYR A 73 12.94 -7.17 9.84
N GLN A 74 13.84 -7.72 10.65
CA GLN A 74 14.26 -9.12 10.51
C GLN A 74 13.10 -10.08 10.75
N LYS A 75 12.24 -9.80 11.75
CA LYS A 75 11.02 -10.58 11.98
C LYS A 75 10.10 -10.55 10.77
N LEU A 76 9.78 -9.37 10.23
CA LEU A 76 8.93 -9.26 9.03
C LEU A 76 9.52 -10.00 7.82
N ALA A 77 10.84 -9.98 7.66
CA ALA A 77 11.52 -10.69 6.56
C ALA A 77 11.36 -12.22 6.62
N THR A 78 11.11 -12.80 7.80
CA THR A 78 10.91 -14.25 7.98
C THR A 78 9.49 -14.72 7.63
N ILE A 79 8.53 -13.80 7.47
CA ILE A 79 7.12 -14.16 7.27
C ILE A 79 6.88 -14.58 5.82
N ASP A 80 6.33 -15.76 5.63
CA ASP A 80 5.79 -16.21 4.34
C ASP A 80 4.28 -16.03 4.29
N PHE A 81 3.77 -15.45 3.20
CA PHE A 81 2.34 -15.34 2.94
C PHE A 81 1.68 -16.72 2.83
N LYS A 82 0.47 -16.87 3.39
CA LYS A 82 -0.35 -18.07 3.25
C LYS A 82 -1.56 -17.78 2.37
N SER A 83 -1.77 -18.62 1.36
CA SER A 83 -2.90 -18.50 0.42
C SER A 83 -4.24 -18.37 1.15
N GLY A 84 -5.13 -17.53 0.65
CA GLY A 84 -6.44 -17.25 1.24
C GLY A 84 -6.44 -16.13 2.30
N GLN A 85 -5.29 -15.72 2.81
CA GLN A 85 -5.19 -14.63 3.79
C GLN A 85 -5.26 -13.24 3.14
N LYS A 86 -5.44 -12.22 3.98
CA LYS A 86 -5.41 -10.82 3.55
C LYS A 86 -4.04 -10.45 3.01
N GLY A 87 -4.01 -9.57 2.01
CA GLY A 87 -2.78 -9.04 1.40
C GLY A 87 -1.94 -8.16 2.34
N TYR A 88 -2.39 -7.93 3.57
CA TYR A 88 -1.64 -7.23 4.61
C TYR A 88 -1.97 -7.78 6.00
N MET A 89 -1.13 -7.44 6.97
CA MET A 89 -1.36 -7.64 8.40
C MET A 89 -1.06 -6.36 9.19
N THR A 90 -1.62 -6.25 10.37
CA THR A 90 -1.30 -5.18 11.31
C THR A 90 0.02 -5.48 12.01
N VAL A 91 0.75 -4.42 12.36
CA VAL A 91 2.00 -4.46 13.12
C VAL A 91 1.82 -3.57 14.34
N ASN A 92 2.34 -3.95 15.50
CA ASN A 92 2.27 -3.16 16.72
C ASN A 92 0.84 -2.72 17.08
N HIS A 93 -0.12 -3.66 17.02
CA HIS A 93 -1.55 -3.37 17.22
C HIS A 93 -2.08 -2.24 16.31
N ASN A 94 -1.56 -2.16 15.07
CA ASN A 94 -1.86 -1.10 14.12
C ASN A 94 -1.49 0.32 14.65
N ARG A 95 -0.46 0.42 15.50
CA ARG A 95 0.04 1.69 16.03
C ARG A 95 1.44 1.97 15.47
N SER A 96 1.58 3.14 14.88
CA SER A 96 2.85 3.67 14.40
C SER A 96 3.86 3.79 15.53
N THR A 97 5.12 3.51 15.20
CA THR A 97 6.29 3.78 16.07
C THR A 97 6.94 5.13 15.74
N LEU A 98 6.35 5.90 14.81
CA LEU A 98 6.85 7.23 14.44
C LEU A 98 6.59 8.24 15.54
N ILE A 99 7.54 9.15 15.74
CA ILE A 99 7.48 10.19 16.76
C ILE A 99 6.79 11.41 16.15
N LYS A 100 5.51 11.62 16.47
CA LYS A 100 4.69 12.71 15.89
C LYS A 100 5.29 14.12 16.06
N SER A 101 6.04 14.37 17.14
CA SER A 101 6.70 15.66 17.42
C SER A 101 7.93 15.92 16.54
N ALA A 102 8.41 14.92 15.80
CA ALA A 102 9.50 15.05 14.84
C ALA A 102 9.10 15.80 13.56
N TRP A 103 7.80 15.99 13.32
CA TRP A 103 7.34 16.86 12.23
C TRP A 103 7.73 18.31 12.53
N LYS A 104 8.55 18.92 11.66
CA LYS A 104 9.01 20.32 11.78
C LYS A 104 8.78 21.11 10.50
N SER A 105 9.09 20.50 9.37
CA SER A 105 9.00 21.11 8.04
C SER A 105 8.60 20.06 7.02
N ASN A 106 8.31 20.51 5.80
CA ASN A 106 7.92 19.64 4.70
C ASN A 106 9.13 19.19 3.88
N TYR A 107 9.39 17.88 3.89
CA TYR A 107 10.48 17.25 3.16
C TYR A 107 10.29 15.73 3.16
N VAL A 108 11.09 15.04 2.35
CA VAL A 108 11.22 13.58 2.36
C VAL A 108 12.68 13.21 2.59
N ILE A 109 12.90 12.23 3.44
CA ILE A 109 14.20 11.58 3.60
C ILE A 109 14.18 10.35 2.69
N TYR A 110 14.89 10.43 1.57
CA TYR A 110 15.15 9.30 0.70
C TYR A 110 16.43 8.57 1.14
N SER A 111 16.30 7.30 1.49
CA SER A 111 17.43 6.46 1.83
C SER A 111 18.30 6.16 0.59
N LYS A 112 19.59 5.92 0.81
CA LYS A 112 20.46 5.41 -0.25
C LYS A 112 20.05 3.97 -0.60
N LEU A 113 20.28 3.59 -1.85
CA LEU A 113 20.22 2.19 -2.25
C LEU A 113 21.29 1.41 -1.48
N ASP A 114 21.01 0.14 -1.15
CA ASP A 114 22.01 -0.72 -0.53
C ASP A 114 23.05 -1.26 -1.53
N ARG A 115 23.96 -2.12 -1.06
CA ARG A 115 25.03 -2.74 -1.86
C ARG A 115 24.52 -3.57 -3.06
N LEU A 116 23.25 -3.97 -3.06
CA LEU A 116 22.61 -4.71 -4.15
C LEU A 116 21.73 -3.79 -5.03
N ASN A 117 21.85 -2.47 -4.87
CA ASN A 117 21.02 -1.45 -5.51
C ASN A 117 19.53 -1.50 -5.13
N ARG A 118 19.20 -2.04 -3.94
CA ARG A 118 17.81 -2.16 -3.47
C ARG A 118 17.40 -0.97 -2.60
N THR A 119 16.11 -0.64 -2.62
CA THR A 119 15.46 0.28 -1.68
C THR A 119 15.14 -0.41 -0.34
N SER A 120 16.14 -0.99 0.32
CA SER A 120 15.97 -1.83 1.51
C SER A 120 15.95 -1.08 2.85
N SER A 121 16.03 0.26 2.81
CA SER A 121 15.93 1.15 3.97
C SER A 121 14.71 2.06 3.85
N SER A 122 14.21 2.56 4.99
CA SER A 122 12.99 3.36 5.04
C SER A 122 13.12 4.70 4.31
N ASN A 123 12.10 5.06 3.54
CA ASN A 123 11.87 6.46 3.16
C ASN A 123 10.86 7.07 4.15
N THR A 124 11.15 8.29 4.62
CA THR A 124 10.29 8.98 5.61
C THR A 124 9.88 10.34 5.06
N ALA A 125 8.58 10.56 4.95
CA ALA A 125 7.98 11.77 4.42
C ALA A 125 7.29 12.58 5.52
N PHE A 126 7.56 13.88 5.57
CA PHE A 126 6.93 14.83 6.47
C PHE A 126 5.99 15.70 5.65
N LEU A 127 4.73 15.32 5.61
CA LEU A 127 3.76 15.76 4.62
C LEU A 127 2.73 16.72 5.20
N GLU A 128 2.18 17.57 4.34
CA GLU A 128 1.03 18.43 4.62
C GLU A 128 0.17 18.63 3.36
N LYS A 129 -0.92 19.41 3.46
CA LYS A 129 -1.94 19.54 2.42
C LYS A 129 -1.40 19.81 1.02
N ARG A 130 -0.34 20.62 0.90
CA ARG A 130 0.28 21.01 -0.38
C ARG A 130 1.01 19.89 -1.11
N ASN A 131 1.23 18.73 -0.48
CA ASN A 131 1.83 17.58 -1.16
C ASN A 131 0.82 16.68 -1.87
N VAL A 132 -0.48 16.95 -1.78
CA VAL A 132 -1.48 16.22 -2.54
C VAL A 132 -1.33 16.57 -4.03
N ALA A 133 -0.89 15.61 -4.83
CA ALA A 133 -0.58 15.83 -6.24
C ALA A 133 -1.83 15.79 -7.14
N ASN A 134 -1.74 16.49 -8.27
CA ASN A 134 -2.68 16.33 -9.37
C ASN A 134 -2.27 15.14 -10.25
N ASP A 135 -3.14 14.15 -10.40
CA ASP A 135 -2.88 12.95 -11.20
C ASP A 135 -2.66 13.25 -12.69
N SER A 136 -3.14 14.39 -13.21
CA SER A 136 -2.92 14.78 -14.61
C SER A 136 -1.46 15.14 -14.93
N LEU A 137 -0.63 15.40 -13.92
CA LEU A 137 0.80 15.70 -14.08
C LEU A 137 1.67 14.42 -14.06
N ARG A 138 1.04 13.24 -13.94
CA ARG A 138 1.74 11.96 -13.95
C ARG A 138 2.19 11.62 -15.37
N VAL A 139 3.46 11.24 -15.50
CA VAL A 139 4.09 10.81 -16.75
C VAL A 139 4.51 9.35 -16.69
N ARG A 140 4.94 8.81 -17.83
CA ARG A 140 5.45 7.45 -17.92
C ARG A 140 6.70 7.28 -17.04
N GLN A 141 6.72 6.18 -16.30
CA GLN A 141 7.88 5.78 -15.50
C GLN A 141 8.83 4.88 -16.28
N PHE A 142 10.13 5.02 -16.04
CA PHE A 142 11.17 4.29 -16.76
C PHE A 142 12.19 3.58 -15.86
N VAL A 143 12.35 3.99 -14.59
CA VAL A 143 13.28 3.33 -13.66
C VAL A 143 12.92 1.86 -13.48
N GLU A 144 13.88 0.97 -13.65
CA GLU A 144 13.69 -0.47 -13.41
C GLU A 144 14.38 -0.84 -12.10
N PRO A 145 13.62 -1.08 -11.00
CA PRO A 145 14.23 -1.51 -9.74
C PRO A 145 14.86 -2.90 -9.86
N THR A 146 15.55 -3.32 -8.82
CA THR A 146 16.06 -4.70 -8.75
C THR A 146 14.95 -5.72 -8.98
N ALA A 147 15.30 -6.81 -9.64
CA ALA A 147 14.37 -7.89 -10.00
C ALA A 147 13.18 -7.46 -10.88
N TRP A 148 13.29 -6.34 -11.59
CA TRP A 148 12.28 -5.91 -12.56
C TRP A 148 12.21 -6.87 -13.76
N HIS A 149 10.99 -7.17 -14.21
CA HIS A 149 10.69 -7.94 -15.41
C HIS A 149 9.63 -7.21 -16.23
N TYR A 150 9.46 -7.64 -17.49
CA TYR A 150 8.34 -7.18 -18.31
C TYR A 150 7.01 -7.32 -17.54
N ASN A 151 6.27 -6.21 -17.47
CA ASN A 151 5.23 -6.02 -16.47
C ASN A 151 3.90 -6.72 -16.80
N ARG A 152 3.75 -7.31 -17.99
CA ARG A 152 2.56 -8.04 -18.41
C ARG A 152 2.86 -9.50 -18.72
N ARG A 153 1.96 -10.42 -18.37
CA ARG A 153 1.98 -11.80 -18.85
C ARG A 153 0.58 -12.22 -19.24
N ASN A 154 0.42 -12.75 -20.45
CA ASN A 154 -0.88 -13.16 -21.00
C ASN A 154 -1.97 -12.06 -20.90
N GLY A 155 -1.57 -10.80 -21.17
CA GLY A 155 -2.48 -9.64 -21.09
C GLY A 155 -2.72 -9.09 -19.68
N GLU A 156 -2.33 -9.79 -18.61
CA GLU A 156 -2.46 -9.35 -17.22
C GLU A 156 -1.22 -8.57 -16.77
N GLN A 157 -1.41 -7.42 -16.13
CA GLN A 157 -0.30 -6.71 -15.49
C GLN A 157 0.02 -7.37 -14.15
N ILE A 158 1.27 -7.80 -13.97
CA ILE A 158 1.72 -8.50 -12.77
C ILE A 158 2.76 -7.73 -11.95
N TYR A 159 3.45 -6.76 -12.57
CA TYR A 159 4.41 -5.89 -11.88
C TYR A 159 4.06 -4.40 -12.02
N ASN A 160 4.42 -3.62 -11.00
CA ASN A 160 4.42 -2.18 -10.94
C ASN A 160 5.73 -1.67 -10.35
N ARG A 161 6.11 -0.46 -10.75
CA ARG A 161 7.16 0.32 -10.09
C ARG A 161 6.56 0.90 -8.82
N GLY A 162 6.61 0.12 -7.74
CA GLY A 162 5.99 0.48 -6.47
C GLY A 162 6.70 1.65 -5.84
N HIS A 163 5.98 2.76 -5.64
CA HIS A 163 6.51 3.91 -4.92
C HIS A 163 6.53 3.64 -3.42
N LEU A 164 7.62 4.00 -2.74
CA LEU A 164 7.65 4.01 -1.27
C LEU A 164 6.84 5.21 -0.76
N ILE A 165 7.19 6.40 -1.23
CA ILE A 165 6.39 7.62 -1.03
C ILE A 165 5.62 7.88 -2.33
N ALA A 166 4.29 7.71 -2.27
CA ALA A 166 3.44 7.76 -3.45
C ALA A 166 3.50 9.13 -4.15
N TYR A 167 3.45 9.10 -5.48
CA TYR A 167 3.23 10.30 -6.30
C TYR A 167 2.11 11.20 -5.74
N SER A 168 0.97 10.60 -5.39
CA SER A 168 -0.24 11.32 -4.99
C SER A 168 -0.12 12.14 -3.69
N VAL A 169 0.96 11.93 -2.92
CA VAL A 169 1.21 12.62 -1.65
C VAL A 169 2.62 13.24 -1.58
N SER A 170 3.30 13.39 -2.73
CA SER A 170 4.66 13.92 -2.81
C SER A 170 4.79 15.16 -3.70
N ALA A 171 3.69 15.86 -4.01
CA ALA A 171 3.78 17.09 -4.81
C ALA A 171 4.74 18.10 -4.20
N GLY A 172 5.56 18.70 -5.05
CA GLY A 172 6.59 19.66 -4.65
C GLY A 172 7.85 19.05 -4.06
N ILE A 173 7.91 17.74 -3.83
CA ILE A 173 9.14 17.08 -3.37
C ILE A 173 10.02 16.76 -4.57
N ASP A 174 11.24 17.28 -4.58
CA ASP A 174 12.25 16.96 -5.60
C ASP A 174 12.96 15.62 -5.30
N GLN A 175 13.85 15.18 -6.20
CA GLN A 175 14.58 13.91 -6.05
C GLN A 175 15.55 13.88 -4.86
N ASN A 176 15.91 15.05 -4.31
CA ASN A 176 16.72 15.18 -3.11
C ASN A 176 15.86 15.23 -1.84
N GLY A 177 14.53 15.16 -1.98
CA GLY A 177 13.59 15.20 -0.88
C GLY A 177 13.27 16.60 -0.38
N LYS A 178 13.71 17.66 -1.07
CA LYS A 178 13.43 19.04 -0.70
C LYS A 178 12.10 19.48 -1.29
N TYR A 179 11.32 20.25 -0.52
CA TYR A 179 10.12 20.87 -1.03
C TYR A 179 10.46 22.11 -1.88
N ASN A 180 9.89 22.18 -3.08
CA ASN A 180 9.92 23.31 -3.98
C ASN A 180 8.48 23.62 -4.44
N PRO A 181 7.90 24.77 -4.04
CA PRO A 181 6.52 25.12 -4.41
C PRO A 181 6.32 25.35 -5.92
N LYS A 182 7.38 25.53 -6.69
CA LYS A 182 7.30 25.65 -8.16
C LYS A 182 7.14 24.29 -8.84
N ASN A 183 7.44 23.19 -8.15
CA ASN A 183 7.17 21.85 -8.63
C ASN A 183 5.78 21.42 -8.14
N GLN A 184 4.84 21.21 -9.05
CA GLN A 184 3.49 20.75 -8.70
C GLN A 184 3.33 19.24 -8.88
N SER A 185 4.35 18.57 -9.45
CA SER A 185 4.36 17.13 -9.67
C SER A 185 4.86 16.41 -8.43
N GLY A 186 4.35 15.19 -8.22
CA GLY A 186 4.89 14.26 -7.24
C GLY A 186 6.15 13.56 -7.75
N ASP A 187 6.83 12.83 -6.86
CA ASP A 187 7.98 12.00 -7.23
C ASP A 187 7.56 10.86 -8.16
N GLN A 188 8.21 10.73 -9.32
CA GLN A 188 7.78 9.79 -10.37
C GLN A 188 8.82 8.73 -10.70
N ASN A 189 10.10 9.13 -10.81
CA ASN A 189 11.19 8.33 -11.36
C ASN A 189 12.46 8.41 -10.48
N ASN A 190 12.31 8.59 -9.17
CA ASN A 190 13.46 8.56 -8.27
C ASN A 190 13.85 7.10 -7.96
N PRO A 191 15.06 6.64 -8.33
CA PRO A 191 15.48 5.26 -8.09
C PRO A 191 15.51 4.90 -6.61
N LYS A 192 15.69 5.88 -5.70
CA LYS A 192 15.65 5.68 -4.25
C LYS A 192 14.22 5.50 -3.69
N ASN A 193 13.20 5.65 -4.52
CA ASN A 193 11.80 5.65 -4.12
C ASN A 193 10.97 4.58 -4.83
N LEU A 194 11.62 3.64 -5.53
CA LEU A 194 10.95 2.60 -6.30
C LEU A 194 11.45 1.20 -5.93
N PHE A 195 10.55 0.23 -5.91
CA PHE A 195 10.86 -1.20 -5.82
C PHE A 195 9.96 -2.01 -6.75
N THR A 196 10.36 -3.24 -7.07
CA THR A 196 9.52 -4.15 -7.86
C THR A 196 8.38 -4.66 -6.99
N GLN A 197 7.17 -4.21 -7.29
CA GLN A 197 5.95 -4.58 -6.56
C GLN A 197 4.96 -5.28 -7.49
N SER A 198 4.22 -6.24 -6.97
CA SER A 198 3.11 -6.86 -7.69
C SER A 198 2.01 -5.86 -8.00
N ALA A 199 1.27 -6.11 -9.09
CA ALA A 199 0.18 -5.24 -9.48
C ALA A 199 -0.91 -5.15 -8.40
N PHE A 200 -1.28 -6.29 -7.82
CA PHE A 200 -2.24 -6.39 -6.72
C PHE A 200 -1.79 -5.62 -5.48
N SER A 201 -0.60 -5.91 -4.94
CA SER A 201 -0.08 -5.22 -3.75
C SER A 201 -0.02 -3.70 -3.94
N ASN A 202 0.44 -3.24 -5.11
CA ASN A 202 0.54 -1.81 -5.44
C ASN A 202 -0.84 -1.14 -5.62
N GLN A 203 -1.71 -1.71 -6.46
CA GLN A 203 -2.93 -1.02 -6.92
C GLN A 203 -4.12 -1.24 -5.99
N LYS A 204 -4.17 -2.36 -5.26
CA LYS A 204 -5.25 -2.68 -4.33
C LYS A 204 -4.84 -2.37 -2.91
N ILE A 205 -3.85 -3.10 -2.39
CA ILE A 205 -3.56 -3.10 -0.96
C ILE A 205 -2.91 -1.79 -0.51
N GLN A 206 -1.85 -1.34 -1.19
CA GLN A 206 -1.15 -0.11 -0.82
C GLN A 206 -2.04 1.13 -0.98
N THR A 207 -2.89 1.16 -2.01
CA THR A 207 -3.88 2.22 -2.24
C THR A 207 -4.81 2.45 -1.03
N ILE A 208 -5.16 1.40 -0.27
CA ILE A 208 -5.99 1.53 0.95
C ILE A 208 -5.33 2.49 1.95
N PHE A 209 -4.04 2.28 2.22
CA PHE A 209 -3.30 3.04 3.22
C PHE A 209 -2.86 4.42 2.71
N GLU A 210 -2.45 4.50 1.44
CA GLU A 210 -2.15 5.79 0.81
C GLU A 210 -3.37 6.71 0.75
N SER A 211 -4.57 6.14 0.58
CA SER A 211 -5.81 6.92 0.60
C SER A 211 -6.11 7.48 1.99
N LYS A 212 -5.79 6.75 3.07
CA LYS A 212 -5.90 7.26 4.44
C LYS A 212 -4.98 8.46 4.66
N VAL A 213 -3.71 8.37 4.21
CA VAL A 213 -2.76 9.48 4.26
C VAL A 213 -3.27 10.66 3.44
N ARG A 214 -3.66 10.43 2.18
CA ARG A 214 -4.17 11.48 1.28
C ARG A 214 -5.39 12.20 1.85
N ASN A 215 -6.32 11.46 2.47
CA ASN A 215 -7.50 12.05 3.10
C ASN A 215 -7.13 12.90 4.32
N ALA A 216 -6.18 12.46 5.15
CA ALA A 216 -5.68 13.27 6.26
C ALA A 216 -5.02 14.57 5.75
N LEU A 217 -4.21 14.51 4.70
CA LEU A 217 -3.61 15.71 4.09
C LEU A 217 -4.68 16.67 3.54
N ARG A 218 -5.72 16.14 2.88
CA ARG A 218 -6.87 16.94 2.39
C ARG A 218 -7.64 17.60 3.54
N ALA A 219 -7.77 16.91 4.67
CA ALA A 219 -8.31 17.44 5.93
C ALA A 219 -7.34 18.36 6.69
N ASN A 220 -6.32 18.88 6.00
CA ASN A 220 -5.33 19.83 6.52
C ASN A 220 -4.50 19.30 7.71
N LYS A 221 -4.35 17.97 7.82
CA LYS A 221 -3.48 17.35 8.82
C LYS A 221 -2.03 17.35 8.34
N LYS A 222 -1.11 17.40 9.31
CA LYS A 222 0.32 17.18 9.09
C LYS A 222 0.64 15.73 9.45
N VAL A 223 1.29 15.02 8.54
CA VAL A 223 1.48 13.56 8.63
C VAL A 223 2.95 13.21 8.48
N ILE A 224 3.47 12.37 9.36
CA ILE A 224 4.71 11.64 9.12
C ILE A 224 4.30 10.29 8.54
N TYR A 225 4.81 9.97 7.35
CA TYR A 225 4.56 8.71 6.65
C TYR A 225 5.88 8.03 6.36
N GLN A 226 6.01 6.75 6.70
CA GLN A 226 7.22 5.98 6.47
C GLN A 226 6.90 4.68 5.74
N ALA A 227 7.72 4.36 4.75
CA ALA A 227 7.60 3.18 3.93
C ALA A 227 8.94 2.43 3.89
N THR A 228 8.92 1.15 4.22
CA THR A 228 10.12 0.31 4.35
C THR A 228 9.94 -1.03 3.62
N PRO A 229 10.48 -1.20 2.41
CA PRO A 229 10.50 -2.48 1.72
C PRO A 229 11.31 -3.51 2.51
N ILE A 230 10.75 -4.71 2.65
CA ILE A 230 11.31 -5.79 3.46
C ILE A 230 11.89 -6.85 2.52
N PHE A 231 13.21 -7.05 2.59
CA PHE A 231 13.94 -8.08 1.83
C PHE A 231 14.44 -9.16 2.79
N ARG A 232 14.47 -10.42 2.34
CA ARG A 232 15.09 -11.52 3.09
C ARG A 232 16.47 -11.81 2.52
N GLY A 233 17.50 -11.63 3.33
CA GLY A 233 18.89 -11.84 2.91
C GLY A 233 19.26 -11.04 1.66
N ASP A 234 19.73 -11.74 0.64
CA ASP A 234 20.22 -11.17 -0.62
C ASP A 234 19.18 -11.19 -1.75
N GLU A 235 17.90 -11.40 -1.43
CA GLU A 235 16.80 -11.33 -2.39
C GLU A 235 16.74 -9.98 -3.11
N LEU A 236 16.48 -10.00 -4.42
CA LEU A 236 16.42 -8.79 -5.25
C LEU A 236 15.00 -8.21 -5.37
N MET A 237 13.96 -8.96 -5.00
CA MET A 237 12.57 -8.49 -4.89
C MET A 237 12.14 -8.51 -3.42
N ALA A 238 11.50 -7.44 -2.95
CA ALA A 238 11.01 -7.37 -1.58
C ALA A 238 9.88 -8.36 -1.34
N ARG A 239 9.87 -9.01 -0.17
CA ARG A 239 8.78 -9.87 0.33
C ARG A 239 7.50 -9.09 0.62
N GLY A 240 7.65 -7.81 0.92
CA GLY A 240 6.56 -6.91 1.27
C GLY A 240 7.06 -5.51 1.57
N ILE A 241 6.17 -4.68 2.10
CA ILE A 241 6.49 -3.32 2.52
C ILE A 241 5.79 -3.02 3.85
N ASN A 242 6.54 -2.51 4.82
CA ASN A 242 5.97 -1.96 6.05
C ASN A 242 5.61 -0.49 5.81
N LEU A 243 4.35 -0.14 6.09
CA LEU A 243 3.85 1.23 6.01
C LEU A 243 3.40 1.69 7.39
N GLN A 244 3.84 2.86 7.81
CA GLN A 244 3.41 3.50 9.05
C GLN A 244 3.06 4.96 8.79
N ALA A 245 2.00 5.45 9.43
CA ALA A 245 1.69 6.88 9.42
C ALA A 245 1.23 7.35 10.79
N ILE A 246 1.59 8.59 11.14
CA ILE A 246 1.05 9.30 12.29
C ILE A 246 0.80 10.77 11.95
N SER A 247 -0.37 11.31 12.26
CA SER A 247 -0.61 12.75 12.19
C SER A 247 -0.16 13.44 13.47
N THR A 248 0.20 14.72 13.38
CA THR A 248 0.65 15.51 14.54
C THR A 248 -0.41 15.62 15.63
N ASP A 249 -1.69 15.57 15.26
CA ASP A 249 -2.84 15.55 16.18
C ASP A 249 -3.25 14.13 16.62
N GLY A 250 -2.62 13.08 16.08
CA GLY A 250 -2.88 11.68 16.43
C GLY A 250 -4.14 11.06 15.81
N SER A 251 -4.93 11.80 15.03
CA SER A 251 -6.17 11.31 14.40
C SER A 251 -5.93 10.25 13.32
N LEU A 252 -4.80 10.31 12.60
CA LEU A 252 -4.30 9.25 11.74
C LEU A 252 -3.20 8.51 12.48
N ASN A 253 -3.35 7.19 12.65
CA ASN A 253 -2.32 6.34 13.22
C ASN A 253 -2.48 4.90 12.67
N PHE A 254 -1.48 4.39 11.96
CA PHE A 254 -1.45 3.00 11.53
C PHE A 254 -0.03 2.46 11.42
N ASN A 255 0.08 1.13 11.48
CA ASN A 255 1.30 0.39 11.21
C ASN A 255 0.93 -0.99 10.64
N VAL A 256 1.33 -1.25 9.41
CA VAL A 256 0.92 -2.44 8.65
C VAL A 256 2.07 -2.99 7.84
N TYR A 257 2.05 -4.29 7.58
CA TYR A 257 2.93 -4.98 6.65
C TYR A 257 2.12 -5.53 5.50
N LEU A 258 2.43 -5.09 4.28
CA LEU A 258 1.74 -5.49 3.05
C LEU A 258 2.60 -6.54 2.36
N PHE A 259 2.00 -7.68 2.04
CA PHE A 259 2.69 -8.73 1.30
C PHE A 259 2.85 -8.32 -0.17
N ASN A 260 4.02 -8.60 -0.74
CA ASN A 260 4.27 -8.41 -2.16
C ASN A 260 3.85 -9.66 -2.94
N VAL A 261 2.53 -9.83 -3.09
CA VAL A 261 1.88 -11.02 -3.66
C VAL A 261 0.88 -10.66 -4.74
N GLN A 262 0.65 -11.59 -5.67
CA GLN A 262 -0.28 -11.43 -6.79
C GLN A 262 -1.19 -12.67 -6.84
N PRO A 263 -2.52 -12.53 -6.74
CA PRO A 263 -3.44 -13.64 -6.98
C PRO A 263 -3.12 -14.34 -8.30
N GLY A 264 -3.05 -15.67 -8.30
CA GLY A 264 -2.74 -16.45 -9.49
C GLY A 264 -1.25 -16.60 -9.84
N TYR A 265 -0.33 -16.00 -9.08
CA TYR A 265 1.12 -16.07 -9.34
C TYR A 265 1.97 -16.16 -8.07
N VAL A 266 2.97 -17.02 -8.10
CA VAL A 266 4.05 -17.03 -7.10
C VAL A 266 5.29 -16.34 -7.68
N PHE A 267 6.01 -15.59 -6.85
CA PHE A 267 7.27 -14.96 -7.22
C PHE A 267 8.45 -15.73 -6.63
N ASP A 268 9.51 -15.89 -7.43
CA ASP A 268 10.85 -16.13 -6.92
C ASP A 268 11.45 -14.79 -6.48
N TYR A 269 11.52 -14.54 -5.17
CA TYR A 269 12.00 -13.26 -4.64
C TYR A 269 13.51 -13.03 -4.85
N ASN A 270 14.28 -14.08 -5.16
CA ASN A 270 15.71 -13.91 -5.43
C ASN A 270 15.96 -13.13 -6.73
N ASN A 271 15.10 -13.29 -7.73
CA ASN A 271 15.28 -12.69 -9.05
C ASN A 271 14.04 -11.98 -9.61
N GLY A 272 12.89 -12.06 -8.92
CA GLY A 272 11.61 -11.45 -9.27
C GLY A 272 10.76 -12.22 -10.25
N ARG A 273 11.17 -13.39 -10.76
CA ARG A 273 10.41 -14.12 -11.78
C ARG A 273 9.08 -14.63 -11.24
N ALA A 274 8.00 -14.37 -11.98
CA ALA A 274 6.68 -14.92 -11.68
C ALA A 274 6.50 -16.31 -12.32
N LYS A 275 5.87 -17.23 -11.59
CA LYS A 275 5.32 -18.49 -12.08
C LYS A 275 3.83 -18.52 -11.80
N ARG A 276 3.03 -18.95 -12.78
CA ARG A 276 1.59 -19.05 -12.61
C ARG A 276 1.24 -20.12 -11.58
N ASN A 277 0.37 -19.79 -10.64
CA ASN A 277 -0.23 -20.69 -9.68
C ASN A 277 -1.70 -20.27 -9.46
N ARG A 278 -2.63 -20.93 -10.15
CA ARG A 278 -4.06 -20.55 -10.14
C ARG A 278 -4.74 -20.74 -8.79
N GLU A 279 -4.14 -21.52 -7.89
CA GLU A 279 -4.66 -21.81 -6.56
C GLU A 279 -4.26 -20.75 -5.54
N LEU A 280 -3.28 -19.89 -5.87
CA LEU A 280 -2.89 -18.80 -4.98
C LEU A 280 -3.97 -17.72 -4.99
N SER A 281 -4.66 -17.59 -3.85
CA SER A 281 -5.66 -16.56 -3.60
C SER A 281 -5.18 -15.59 -2.53
N VAL A 282 -5.61 -14.34 -2.64
CA VAL A 282 -5.32 -13.27 -1.68
C VAL A 282 -6.59 -12.47 -1.48
N THR A 283 -6.93 -12.17 -0.23
CA THR A 283 -8.08 -11.33 0.11
C THR A 283 -7.64 -9.89 0.34
N GLU A 284 -8.54 -8.93 0.10
CA GLU A 284 -8.32 -7.50 0.39
C GLU A 284 -8.63 -7.15 1.86
#